data_AF-A0AAW5Z879-F1
#
_entry.id   AF-A0AAW5Z879-F1
#
_cell.length_a   1.000
_cell.length_b   1.000
_cell.length_c   1.000
_cell.angle_alpha   90.00
_cell.angle_beta   90.00
_cell.angle_gamma   90.00
#
_symmetry.space_group_name_H-M   'P 1'
#
loop_
_entity.id
_entity.type
_entity.pdbx_description
1 polymer ?
#
loop_
_entity_poly.entity_id
_entity_poly.type
_entity_poly.pdbx_seq_one_letter_code
_entity_poly.pdbx_strand_id
1 'polypeptide(L)' 'ELKYHRPQNWQELETALADAWRTPTTTVIEMVVNDTNGAQTLQQLLAQVSHL' A
#
# COMPACT_ATOMS: atom_id res chain seq x y z
N GLU A 1 19.91 -6.28 -11.26
CA GLU A 1 19.27 -6.78 -10.03
C GLU A 1 17.87 -6.19 -9.94
N LEU A 2 16.92 -6.95 -9.39
CA LEU A 2 15.56 -6.48 -9.13
C LEU A 2 15.56 -5.64 -7.85
N LYS A 3 15.13 -4.37 -7.93
CA LYS A 3 15.03 -3.50 -6.74
C LYS A 3 13.84 -3.94 -5.89
N TYR A 4 13.98 -3.91 -4.56
CA TYR A 4 12.94 -4.33 -3.61
C TYR A 4 12.83 -3.34 -2.45
N HIS A 5 11.59 -2.97 -2.10
CA HIS A 5 11.26 -2.17 -0.92
C HIS A 5 10.09 -2.81 -0.15
N ARG A 6 10.10 -2.68 1.18
CA ARG A 6 9.02 -3.09 2.07
C ARG A 6 8.67 -1.95 3.03
N PRO A 7 8.03 -0.87 2.54
CA PRO A 7 7.77 0.32 3.34
C PRO A 7 6.84 0.01 4.53
N GLN A 8 7.12 0.61 5.68
CA GLN A 8 6.34 0.43 6.91
C GLN A 8 5.33 1.56 7.16
N ASN A 9 5.40 2.62 6.36
CA ASN A 9 4.55 3.81 6.49
C ASN A 9 4.47 4.56 5.15
N TRP A 10 3.65 5.62 5.13
CA TRP A 10 3.41 6.43 3.93
C TRP A 10 4.67 7.14 3.42
N GLN A 11 5.50 7.68 4.30
CA GLN A 11 6.71 8.41 3.91
C GLN A 11 7.73 7.48 3.22
N GLU A 12 7.90 6.26 3.72
CA GLU A 12 8.74 5.25 3.10
C GLU A 12 8.18 4.78 1.75
N LEU A 13 6.86 4.66 1.62
CA LEU A 13 6.22 4.31 0.35
C LEU A 13 6.43 5.41 -0.71
N GLU A 14 6.25 6.68 -0.34
CA GLU A 14 6.53 7.83 -1.22
C GLU A 14 7.98 7.83 -1.69
N THR A 15 8.92 7.56 -0.77
CA THR A 15 10.35 7.46 -1.08
C THR A 15 10.63 6.31 -2.06
N ALA A 16 10.07 5.12 -1.81
CA ALA A 16 10.25 3.96 -2.67
C ALA A 16 9.69 4.19 -4.09
N LEU A 17 8.57 4.90 -4.21
CA LEU A 17 8.00 5.30 -5.49
C LEU A 17 8.91 6.29 -6.23
N ALA A 18 9.37 7.34 -5.53
CA ALA A 18 10.28 8.33 -6.11
C ALA A 18 11.58 7.67 -6.62
N ASP A 19 12.10 6.68 -5.90
CA ASP A 19 13.30 5.94 -6.27
C ASP A 19 13.07 4.99 -7.45
N ALA A 20 11.92 4.30 -7.49
CA ALA A 20 11.58 3.34 -8.54
C ALA A 20 11.49 4.00 -9.93
N TRP A 21 10.93 5.20 -10.01
CA TRP A 21 10.71 5.89 -11.29
C TRP A 21 11.96 6.53 -11.90
N ARG A 22 13.11 6.55 -11.20
CA ARG A 22 14.34 7.16 -11.73
C ARG A 22 14.99 6.38 -12.86
N THR A 23 14.69 5.11 -13.00
CA THR A 23 15.33 4.22 -13.98
C THR A 23 14.30 3.33 -14.66
N PRO A 24 14.45 3.00 -15.96
CA PRO A 24 13.54 2.12 -16.68
C PRO A 24 13.77 0.65 -16.32
N THR A 25 13.60 0.31 -15.05
CA THR A 25 13.80 -1.02 -14.48
C THR A 25 12.61 -1.36 -13.58
N THR A 26 12.33 -2.64 -13.40
CA THR A 26 11.32 -3.09 -12.44
C THR A 26 11.80 -2.91 -10.99
N THR A 27 10.90 -2.43 -10.13
CA THR A 27 11.06 -2.39 -8.67
C THR A 27 9.85 -3.08 -8.03
N VAL A 28 10.07 -4.01 -7.10
CA VAL A 28 9.02 -4.62 -6.29
C VAL A 28 8.84 -3.81 -5.02
N ILE A 29 7.60 -3.40 -4.73
CA ILE A 29 7.24 -2.72 -3.48
C ILE A 29 6.18 -3.58 -2.80
N GLU A 30 6.53 -4.20 -1.68
CA GLU A 30 5.63 -5.06 -0.90
C GLU A 30 5.05 -4.29 0.28
N MET A 31 3.74 -4.04 0.26
CA MET A 31 3.03 -3.41 1.36
C MET A 31 2.36 -4.47 2.22
N VAL A 32 2.99 -4.81 3.35
CA VAL A 32 2.45 -5.77 4.30
C VAL A 32 1.43 -5.08 5.18
N VAL A 33 0.18 -5.53 5.09
CA VAL A 33 -0.94 -5.04 5.89
C VAL A 33 -1.48 -6.17 6.76
N ASN A 34 -2.20 -5.81 7.84
CA ASN A 34 -2.92 -6.79 8.63
C ASN A 34 -3.96 -7.50 7.77
N ASP A 35 -4.14 -8.79 8.01
CA ASP A 35 -5.00 -9.72 7.27
C ASP A 35 -6.46 -9.29 7.19
N THR A 36 -7.05 -8.79 8.28
CA THR A 36 -8.48 -8.48 8.36
C THR A 36 -8.82 -7.02 8.19
N ASN A 37 -7.84 -6.11 8.27
CA ASN A 37 -8.12 -4.66 8.33
C ASN A 37 -8.90 -4.18 7.10
N GLY A 38 -8.52 -4.60 5.90
CA GLY A 38 -9.23 -4.21 4.67
C GLY A 38 -10.68 -4.70 4.64
N ALA A 39 -10.93 -5.96 5.03
CA ALA A 39 -12.28 -6.51 5.08
C ALA A 39 -13.16 -5.81 6.11
N GLN A 40 -12.62 -5.50 7.29
CA GLN A 40 -13.33 -4.78 8.34
C GLN A 40 -13.67 -3.35 7.94
N THR A 41 -12.71 -2.61 7.36
CA THR A 41 -12.97 -1.25 6.86
C THR A 41 -14.07 -1.25 5.81
N LEU A 42 -14.08 -2.22 4.89
CA LEU A 42 -15.14 -2.35 3.89
C LEU A 42 -16.51 -2.59 4.55
N GLN A 43 -16.60 -3.51 5.50
CA GLN A 43 -17.85 -3.80 6.23
C GLN A 43 -18.38 -2.57 6.97
N GLN A 44 -17.49 -1.81 7.61
CA GLN A 44 -17.84 -0.58 8.32
C GLN A 44 -18.39 0.48 7.38
N LEU A 45 -17.75 0.68 6.22
CA LEU A 45 -18.22 1.65 5.22
C LEU A 45 -19.59 1.25 4.65
N LEU A 46 -19.81 -0.04 4.40
CA LEU A 46 -21.12 -0.55 3.97
C LEU A 46 -22.22 -0.26 4.99
N ALA A 47 -21.96 -0.54 6.27
CA ALA A 47 -22.90 -0.24 7.34
C ALA A 47 -23.19 1.27 7.41
N GLN A 48 -22.16 2.12 7.36
CA GLN A 48 -22.30 3.57 7.41
C GLN A 48 -23.15 4.11 6.26
N VAL A 49 -22.87 3.70 5.02
CA VAL A 49 -23.61 4.18 3.84
C VAL A 49 -25.04 3.64 3.80
N SER A 50 -25.31 2.46 4.36
CA SER A 50 -26.67 1.89 4.42
C SER A 50 -27.63 2.62 5.36
N HIS A 51 -27.10 3.46 6.26
CA HIS A 51 -27.88 4.29 7.17
C HIS A 51 -28.07 5.73 6.67
N LEU A 52 -27.53 6.07 5.49
CA LEU A 52 -27.76 7.32 4.76
C LEU A 52 -28.99 7.20 3.84
#